data_AF-B4F9Y8-F1
#
_entry.id   AF-B4F9Y8-F1
#
_cell.length_a   1.000
_cell.length_b   1.000
_cell.length_c   1.000
_cell.angle_alpha   90.00
_cell.angle_beta   90.00
_cell.angle_gamma   90.00
#
_symmetry.space_group_name_H-M   'P 1'
#
loop_
_entity.id
_entity.type
_entity.pdbx_description
1 polymer ?
#
loop_
_entity_poly.entity_id
_entity_poly.type
_entity_poly.pdbx_seq_one_letter_code
_entity_poly.pdbx_strand_id
1 'polypeptide(L)' 'MRTKRKGHKCDRISAEKRANTVELMKKMPQMLLDYKKRRWEKKMKAEESGKN' A
#
# COMPACT_ATOMS: atom_id res chain seq x y z
N MET A 1 -17.66 -41.83 6.63
CA MET A 1 -17.29 -40.57 7.33
C MET A 1 -16.12 -39.94 6.58
N ARG A 2 -16.24 -38.71 6.03
CA ARG A 2 -15.18 -38.10 5.21
C ARG A 2 -14.22 -37.32 6.12
N THR A 3 -13.03 -37.86 6.36
CA THR A 3 -11.99 -37.18 7.16
C THR A 3 -11.39 -36.02 6.36
N LYS A 4 -11.73 -34.79 6.70
CA LYS A 4 -11.13 -33.58 6.11
C LYS A 4 -9.95 -33.10 6.97
N ARG A 5 -8.87 -32.66 6.32
CA ARG A 5 -7.74 -32.00 6.98
C ARG A 5 -8.00 -30.49 7.08
N LYS A 6 -7.67 -29.90 8.23
CA LYS A 6 -7.84 -28.47 8.53
C LYS A 6 -6.84 -27.55 7.81
N GLY A 7 -5.65 -28.07 7.49
CA GLY A 7 -4.52 -27.29 6.98
C GLY A 7 -3.84 -26.43 8.06
N HIS A 8 -2.61 -25.99 7.80
CA HIS A 8 -1.87 -25.13 8.72
C HIS A 8 -2.39 -23.69 8.67
N LYS A 9 -2.58 -23.09 9.84
CA LYS A 9 -3.02 -21.68 9.94
C LYS A 9 -1.99 -20.73 9.31
N CYS A 10 -0.70 -21.01 9.49
CA CYS A 10 0.39 -20.20 8.95
C CYS A 10 0.32 -20.11 7.42
N ASP A 11 0.15 -21.23 6.74
CA ASP A 11 0.13 -21.28 5.26
C ASP A 11 -1.07 -20.52 4.69
N ARG A 12 -2.21 -20.63 5.34
CA ARG A 12 -3.42 -19.88 4.96
C ARG A 12 -3.23 -18.37 5.09
N ILE A 13 -2.71 -17.90 6.23
CA ILE A 13 -2.44 -16.47 6.44
C ILE A 13 -1.37 -15.98 5.45
N SER A 14 -0.33 -16.79 5.22
CA SER A 14 0.72 -16.47 4.25
C SER A 14 0.18 -16.33 2.84
N ALA A 15 -0.83 -17.12 2.44
CA ALA A 15 -1.50 -16.97 1.15
C ALA A 15 -2.28 -15.65 1.06
N GLU A 16 -3.05 -15.30 2.10
CA GLU A 16 -3.78 -14.02 2.16
C GLU A 16 -2.83 -12.82 2.10
N LYS A 17 -1.69 -12.87 2.81
CA LYS A 17 -0.67 -11.82 2.78
C LYS A 17 -0.08 -11.64 1.38
N ARG A 18 0.27 -12.74 0.69
CA ARG A 18 0.78 -12.69 -0.69
C ARG A 18 -0.22 -12.05 -1.65
N ALA A 19 -1.51 -12.40 -1.55
CA ALA A 19 -2.56 -11.80 -2.36
C ALA A 19 -2.69 -10.29 -2.09
N ASN A 20 -2.70 -9.89 -0.82
CA ASN A 20 -2.79 -8.48 -0.43
C ASN A 20 -1.58 -7.66 -0.90
N THR A 21 -0.37 -8.25 -0.89
CA THR A 21 0.83 -7.58 -1.44
C THR A 21 0.66 -7.28 -2.93
N VAL A 22 0.13 -8.21 -3.72
CA VAL A 22 -0.12 -7.99 -5.15
C VAL A 22 -1.15 -6.87 -5.35
N GLU A 23 -2.24 -6.85 -4.59
CA GLU A 23 -3.24 -5.79 -4.65
C GLU A 23 -2.69 -4.41 -4.25
N LEU A 24 -1.79 -4.37 -3.25
CA LEU A 24 -1.09 -3.14 -2.89
C LEU A 24 -0.17 -2.69 -4.02
N MET A 25 0.60 -3.60 -4.62
CA MET A 25 1.52 -3.28 -5.72
C MET A 25 0.81 -2.71 -6.95
N LYS A 26 -0.42 -3.14 -7.25
CA LYS A 26 -1.26 -2.53 -8.30
C LYS A 26 -1.57 -1.06 -8.00
N LYS A 27 -1.73 -0.68 -6.72
CA LYS A 27 -2.03 0.69 -6.29
C LYS A 27 -0.78 1.56 -6.09
N MET A 28 0.41 0.95 -6.02
CA MET A 28 1.67 1.66 -5.77
C MET A 28 1.94 2.82 -6.74
N PRO A 29 1.70 2.71 -8.07
CA PRO A 29 1.95 3.82 -8.98
C PRO A 29 1.15 5.07 -8.61
N GLN A 30 -0.13 4.91 -8.28
CA GLN A 30 -0.97 6.01 -7.83
C GLN A 30 -0.47 6.59 -6.51
N MET A 31 -0.14 5.73 -5.54
CA MET A 31 0.38 6.17 -4.24
C MET A 31 1.68 6.97 -4.36
N LEU A 32 2.56 6.62 -5.31
CA LEU A 32 3.80 7.35 -5.58
C LEU A 32 3.53 8.73 -6.19
N LEU A 33 2.58 8.82 -7.13
CA LEU A 33 2.16 10.11 -7.70
C LEU A 33 1.53 11.01 -6.63
N ASP A 34 0.68 10.45 -5.77
CA ASP A 34 0.08 11.19 -4.65
C ASP A 34 1.13 11.69 -3.66
N TYR A 35 2.16 10.87 -3.37
CA TYR A 35 3.28 11.31 -2.55
C TYR A 35 4.07 12.44 -3.20
N LYS A 36 4.38 12.33 -4.50
CA LYS A 36 5.08 13.37 -5.25
C LYS A 36 4.29 14.67 -5.26
N LYS A 37 2.98 14.61 -5.50
CA LYS A 37 2.07 15.77 -5.47
C LYS A 37 2.08 16.45 -4.09
N ARG A 38 1.90 15.68 -3.00
CA ARG A 38 1.94 16.23 -1.63
C ARG A 38 3.26 16.92 -1.30
N ARG A 39 4.39 16.34 -1.75
CA ARG A 39 5.72 16.94 -1.57
C ARG A 39 5.85 18.27 -2.32
N TRP A 40 5.35 18.33 -3.55
CA TRP A 40 5.35 19.54 -4.37
C TRP A 40 4.48 20.63 -3.79
N GLU A 41 3.23 20.33 -3.42
CA GLU A 41 2.32 21.30 -2.80
C GLU A 41 2.89 21.86 -1.50
N LYS A 42 3.53 21.01 -0.68
CA LYS A 42 4.21 21.46 0.54
C LYS A 42 5.34 22.43 0.25
N LYS A 43 6.13 22.18 -0.80
CA LYS A 43 7.22 23.06 -1.24
C LYS A 43 6.67 24.40 -1.73
N MET A 44 5.66 24.39 -2.59
CA MET A 44 5.04 25.62 -3.12
C MET A 44 4.50 26.51 -1.99
N LYS A 45 3.78 25.93 -1.03
CA LYS A 45 3.28 26.68 0.14
C LYS A 45 4.41 27.31 0.97
N ALA A 46 5.52 26.58 1.15
CA ALA A 46 6.68 27.12 1.86
C ALA A 46 7.33 28.29 1.10
N GLU A 47 7.46 28.18 -0.22
CA GLU A 47 7.99 29.25 -1.07
C GLU A 47 7.06 30.48 -1.14
N GLU A 48 5.75 30.30 -1.11
CA GLU A 48 4.77 31.39 -0.99
C GLU A 48 4.87 32.09 0.38
N SER A 49 4.98 31.32 1.46
CA SER A 49 5.10 31.88 2.81
C SER A 49 6.39 32.66 3.06
N GLY A 50 7.47 32.36 2.34
CA GLY A 50 8.74 33.08 2.44
C GLY A 50 8.86 34.31 1.55
N LYS A 51 7.86 34.58 0.68
CA LYS A 51 7.81 35.76 -0.19
C LYS A 51 6.94 36.89 0.36
N ASN A 52 6.22 36.66 1.45
CA ASN A 52 5.45 37.66 2.20
C ASN A 52 6.25 38.20 3.39
#